data_AF-A0A0F2PM13-F1
#
_entry.id   AF-A0A0F2PM13-F1
#
_cell.length_a   1.000
_cell.length_b   1.000
_cell.length_c   1.000
_cell.angle_alpha   90.00
_cell.angle_beta   90.00
_cell.angle_gamma   90.00
#
_symmetry.space_group_name_H-M   'P 1'
#
loop_
_entity.id
_entity.type
_entity.pdbx_description
1 polymer ?
#
loop_
_entity_poly.entity_id
_entity_poly.type
_entity_poly.pdbx_seq_one_letter_code
_entity_poly.pdbx_strand_id
1 'polypeptide(L)'
;MNKALAAFTRENKFARKGPLCVAIVLTQQAKASGLPLDPANLLTEQGGQVLGLGKGAVQAVLNRHGIARVLAAEGGRTSRGSIGNMREYVGFLNSLTDTGVVDLDAVESFWIARVHEFFAAKPFKIRLDASRSLRTVVRDVLLQAEERQKNTPGMYYVGGVMQHLIGAKLDCALGAGQFEHNSFSTSDAQTGRAGDFFVGDVAIHVTTSPGEAVIERCRDNLNDGFRPVLVTMQRGLTVAEALADNAGIADRIDVFEVEQFIALNLYELGKFAAEGRRVAVADLVNRYNEIVEDVETDPSMKIDFKQ
;
A
#
# COMPACT_ATOMS: atom_id res chain seq x y z
N MET A 1 2.42 -19.00 -24.69
CA MET A 1 3.23 -18.04 -23.90
C MET A 1 2.80 -17.95 -22.44
N ASN A 2 1.68 -17.27 -22.10
CA ASN A 2 1.34 -16.93 -20.70
C ASN A 2 1.21 -18.13 -19.76
N LYS A 3 0.66 -19.26 -20.21
CA LYS A 3 0.60 -20.50 -19.40
C LYS A 3 1.98 -21.05 -19.06
N ALA A 4 2.92 -21.01 -20.02
CA ALA A 4 4.29 -21.46 -19.81
C ALA A 4 5.06 -20.52 -18.86
N LEU A 5 4.91 -19.20 -19.04
CA LEU A 5 5.47 -18.19 -18.13
C LEU A 5 4.93 -18.36 -16.70
N ALA A 6 3.63 -18.60 -16.54
CA ALA A 6 3.02 -18.85 -15.24
C ALA A 6 3.53 -20.16 -14.59
N ALA A 7 3.68 -21.23 -15.38
CA ALA A 7 4.26 -22.50 -14.90
C ALA A 7 5.71 -22.31 -14.45
N PHE A 8 6.54 -21.68 -15.28
CA PHE A 8 7.93 -21.33 -14.96
C PHE A 8 8.02 -20.50 -13.68
N THR A 9 7.15 -19.49 -13.54
CA THR A 9 7.12 -18.60 -12.37
C THR A 9 6.90 -19.39 -11.07
N ARG A 10 5.96 -20.35 -11.10
CA ARG A 10 5.62 -21.19 -9.95
C ARG A 10 6.73 -22.18 -9.62
N GLU A 11 7.25 -22.88 -10.63
CA GLU A 11 8.25 -23.94 -10.47
C GLU A 11 9.60 -23.39 -10.00
N ASN A 12 10.02 -22.24 -10.52
CA ASN A 12 11.31 -21.61 -10.24
C ASN A 12 11.22 -20.47 -9.21
N LYS A 13 10.05 -20.27 -8.59
CA LYS A 13 9.79 -19.27 -7.54
C LYS A 13 10.13 -17.83 -7.97
N PHE A 14 9.81 -17.47 -9.21
CA PHE A 14 10.10 -16.19 -9.85
C PHE A 14 9.17 -15.03 -9.44
N ALA A 15 8.65 -15.06 -8.20
CA ALA A 15 7.73 -14.06 -7.66
C ALA A 15 8.39 -13.09 -6.67
N ARG A 16 9.70 -13.21 -6.42
CA ARG A 16 10.43 -12.36 -5.46
C ARG A 16 11.22 -11.26 -6.18
N LYS A 17 11.54 -10.17 -5.47
CA LYS A 17 12.30 -9.03 -6.02
C LYS A 17 13.54 -9.41 -6.85
N GLY A 18 14.35 -10.37 -6.38
CA GLY A 18 15.58 -10.78 -7.07
C GLY A 18 15.32 -11.44 -8.43
N PRO A 19 14.58 -12.57 -8.47
CA PRO A 19 14.15 -13.19 -9.73
C PRO A 19 13.41 -12.24 -10.68
N LEU A 20 12.53 -11.37 -10.18
CA LEU A 20 11.84 -10.38 -11.00
C LEU A 20 12.80 -9.40 -11.65
N CYS A 21 13.81 -8.88 -10.92
CA CYS A 21 14.85 -8.05 -11.51
C CYS A 21 15.62 -8.77 -12.63
N VAL A 22 15.94 -10.05 -12.45
CA VAL A 22 16.61 -10.87 -13.47
C VAL A 22 15.72 -11.03 -14.70
N ALA A 23 14.46 -11.41 -14.53
CA ALA A 23 13.53 -11.60 -15.65
C ALA A 23 13.38 -10.33 -16.49
N ILE A 24 13.23 -9.16 -15.85
CA ILE A 24 13.09 -7.87 -16.54
C ILE A 24 14.33 -7.55 -17.37
N VAL A 25 15.52 -7.63 -16.76
CA VAL A 25 16.78 -7.24 -17.44
C VAL A 25 17.13 -8.20 -18.55
N LEU A 26 16.97 -9.51 -18.34
CA LEU A 26 17.30 -10.49 -19.37
C LEU A 26 16.32 -10.48 -20.54
N THR A 27 15.05 -10.10 -20.29
CA THR A 27 14.09 -9.87 -21.38
C THR A 27 14.53 -8.68 -22.25
N GLN A 28 15.13 -7.63 -21.67
CA GLN A 28 15.71 -6.54 -22.47
C GLN A 28 16.90 -6.99 -23.30
N GLN A 29 17.77 -7.82 -22.74
CA GLN A 29 18.92 -8.36 -23.48
C GLN A 29 18.45 -9.27 -24.62
N ALA A 30 17.43 -10.10 -24.39
CA ALA A 30 16.81 -10.89 -25.46
C ALA A 30 16.23 -9.99 -26.57
N LYS A 31 15.62 -8.85 -26.22
CA LYS A 31 15.12 -7.88 -27.21
C LYS A 31 16.25 -7.22 -28.01
N ALA A 32 17.37 -6.91 -27.36
CA ALA A 32 18.50 -6.22 -27.98
C ALA A 32 19.36 -7.16 -28.84
N SER A 33 19.57 -8.40 -28.40
CA SER A 33 20.52 -9.35 -29.01
C SER A 33 19.84 -10.50 -29.75
N GLY A 34 18.52 -10.66 -29.62
CA GLY A 34 17.77 -11.79 -30.14
C GLY A 34 17.88 -13.03 -29.25
N LEU A 35 17.13 -14.07 -29.63
CA LEU A 35 17.23 -15.42 -29.07
C LEU A 35 17.86 -16.36 -30.11
N PRO A 36 18.59 -17.42 -29.67
CA PRO A 36 18.85 -17.79 -28.29
C PRO A 36 19.94 -16.94 -27.62
N LEU A 37 19.87 -16.81 -26.30
CA LEU A 37 20.93 -16.18 -25.49
C LEU A 37 21.92 -17.25 -24.98
N ASP A 38 23.21 -16.91 -24.95
CA ASP A 38 24.23 -17.74 -24.31
C ASP A 38 24.47 -17.27 -22.86
N PRO A 39 24.17 -18.09 -21.83
CA PRO A 39 24.41 -17.75 -20.43
C PRO A 39 25.84 -17.31 -20.10
N ALA A 40 26.85 -17.80 -20.84
CA ALA A 40 28.25 -17.43 -20.60
C ALA A 40 28.51 -15.96 -20.94
N ASN A 41 27.88 -15.45 -21.99
CA ASN A 41 27.99 -14.05 -22.43
C ASN A 41 27.19 -13.06 -21.56
N LEU A 42 26.40 -13.59 -20.61
CA LEU A 42 25.57 -12.80 -19.70
C LEU A 42 26.23 -12.62 -18.32
N LEU A 43 27.51 -12.91 -18.18
CA LEU A 43 28.29 -12.67 -16.97
C LEU A 43 29.25 -11.50 -17.17
N THR A 44 29.59 -10.81 -16.08
CA THR A 44 30.68 -9.82 -16.09
C THR A 44 32.03 -10.52 -16.31
N GLU A 45 33.08 -9.78 -16.70
CA GLU A 45 34.41 -10.33 -16.96
C GLU A 45 34.98 -11.18 -15.80
N GLN A 46 34.66 -10.81 -14.55
CA GLN A 46 35.07 -11.55 -13.36
C GLN A 46 34.14 -12.74 -13.02
N GLY A 47 33.10 -13.00 -13.81
CA GLY A 47 32.16 -14.12 -13.66
C GLY A 47 31.23 -14.05 -12.44
N GLY A 48 31.42 -13.08 -11.55
CA GLY A 48 30.72 -13.01 -10.27
C GLY A 48 29.34 -12.36 -10.30
N GLN A 49 28.92 -11.76 -11.42
CA GLN A 49 27.64 -11.06 -11.55
C GLN A 49 27.04 -11.25 -12.94
N VAL A 50 25.71 -11.10 -13.02
CA VAL A 50 24.96 -11.04 -14.29
C VAL A 50 25.19 -9.68 -14.94
N LEU A 51 25.60 -9.67 -16.20
CA LEU A 51 25.88 -8.49 -16.99
C LEU A 51 24.62 -7.62 -17.12
N GLY A 52 24.75 -6.31 -16.91
CA GLY A 52 23.64 -5.35 -17.02
C GLY A 52 22.62 -5.39 -15.88
N LEU A 53 22.69 -6.36 -14.97
CA LEU A 53 21.81 -6.43 -13.81
C LEU A 53 22.19 -5.34 -12.78
N GLY A 54 21.27 -4.43 -12.50
CA GLY A 54 21.47 -3.38 -11.50
C GLY A 54 20.29 -2.42 -11.40
N LYS A 55 20.26 -1.60 -10.34
CA LYS A 55 19.14 -0.68 -10.04
C LYS A 55 18.78 0.19 -11.24
N GLY A 56 19.77 0.81 -11.88
CA GLY A 56 19.53 1.70 -13.03
C GLY A 56 18.86 0.99 -14.20
N ALA A 57 19.33 -0.20 -14.57
CA ALA A 57 18.76 -0.99 -15.66
C ALA A 57 17.33 -1.44 -15.36
N VAL A 58 17.08 -1.95 -14.14
CA VAL A 58 15.73 -2.34 -13.72
C VAL A 58 14.79 -1.12 -13.73
N GLN A 59 15.23 0.01 -13.14
CA GLN A 59 14.40 1.21 -13.05
C GLN A 59 14.11 1.81 -14.43
N ALA A 60 15.04 1.73 -15.38
CA ALA A 60 14.82 2.19 -16.75
C ALA A 60 13.66 1.45 -17.42
N VAL A 61 13.55 0.13 -17.23
CA VAL A 61 12.43 -0.64 -17.76
C VAL A 61 11.13 -0.29 -17.03
N LEU A 62 11.16 -0.27 -15.70
CA LEU A 62 9.98 0.04 -14.88
C LEU A 62 9.40 1.43 -15.20
N ASN A 63 10.25 2.43 -15.42
CA ASN A 63 9.83 3.78 -15.79
C ASN A 63 9.08 3.83 -17.14
N ARG A 64 9.46 3.01 -18.13
CA ARG A 64 8.75 2.94 -19.41
C ARG A 64 7.33 2.41 -19.28
N HIS A 65 7.04 1.68 -18.20
CA HIS A 65 5.71 1.17 -17.85
C HIS A 65 5.03 2.00 -16.75
N GLY A 66 5.50 3.22 -16.49
CA GLY A 66 4.90 4.12 -15.49
C GLY A 66 5.15 3.72 -14.03
N ILE A 67 6.07 2.78 -13.76
CA ILE A 67 6.38 2.31 -12.40
C ILE A 67 7.57 3.10 -11.86
N ALA A 68 7.30 4.17 -11.13
CA ALA A 68 8.33 4.98 -10.46
C ALA A 68 8.93 4.29 -9.20
N ARG A 69 8.26 3.27 -8.65
CA ARG A 69 8.69 2.54 -7.44
C ARG A 69 9.93 1.70 -7.70
N VAL A 70 10.89 1.73 -6.77
CA VAL A 70 12.11 0.92 -6.85
C VAL A 70 11.82 -0.52 -6.41
N LEU A 71 11.99 -1.49 -7.33
CA LEU A 71 11.77 -2.91 -7.06
C LEU A 71 12.84 -3.53 -6.15
N ALA A 72 14.11 -3.17 -6.36
CA ALA A 72 15.23 -3.58 -5.52
C ALA A 72 16.35 -2.53 -5.56
N ALA A 73 16.83 -2.12 -4.38
CA ALA A 73 17.87 -1.09 -4.24
C ALA A 73 19.20 -1.45 -4.96
N GLU A 74 19.53 -2.74 -5.04
CA GLU A 74 20.71 -3.23 -5.77
C GLU A 74 20.36 -3.83 -7.15
N GLY A 75 19.09 -3.78 -7.57
CA GLY A 75 18.62 -4.41 -8.82
C GLY A 75 18.79 -5.93 -8.87
N GLY A 76 18.81 -6.61 -7.71
CA GLY A 76 18.92 -8.07 -7.63
C GLY A 76 20.35 -8.63 -7.78
N ARG A 77 21.39 -7.78 -7.72
CA ARG A 77 22.81 -8.15 -7.83
C ARG A 77 23.31 -9.00 -6.65
N THR A 78 22.95 -10.28 -6.61
CA THR A 78 23.50 -11.24 -5.64
C THR A 78 24.21 -12.37 -6.38
N SER A 79 25.51 -12.55 -6.15
CA SER A 79 26.37 -13.41 -6.97
C SER A 79 25.86 -14.85 -7.12
N ARG A 80 25.46 -15.53 -6.04
CA ARG A 80 24.92 -16.90 -6.16
C ARG A 80 23.47 -16.96 -6.65
N GLY A 81 22.62 -16.05 -6.17
CA GLY A 81 21.18 -16.09 -6.43
C GLY A 81 20.80 -15.65 -7.83
N SER A 82 21.37 -14.54 -8.33
CA SER A 82 20.99 -14.00 -9.63
C SER A 82 21.57 -14.79 -10.79
N ILE A 83 22.75 -15.40 -10.64
CA ILE A 83 23.32 -16.27 -11.68
C ILE A 83 22.49 -17.54 -11.86
N GLY A 84 22.02 -18.16 -10.77
CA GLY A 84 21.11 -19.30 -10.82
C GLY A 84 19.82 -18.96 -11.57
N ASN A 85 19.15 -17.88 -11.14
CA ASN A 85 17.94 -17.38 -11.79
C ASN A 85 18.18 -17.04 -13.28
N MET A 86 19.33 -16.45 -13.62
CA MET A 86 19.68 -16.12 -15.01
C MET A 86 19.71 -17.38 -15.87
N ARG A 87 20.40 -18.42 -15.41
CA ARG A 87 20.53 -19.68 -16.15
C ARG A 87 19.17 -20.36 -16.34
N GLU A 88 18.36 -20.41 -15.29
CA GLU A 88 17.00 -20.96 -15.36
C GLU A 88 16.13 -20.19 -16.35
N TYR A 89 16.11 -18.87 -16.27
CA TYR A 89 15.26 -18.04 -17.13
C TYR A 89 15.72 -18.02 -18.58
N VAL A 90 17.04 -17.97 -18.84
CA VAL A 90 17.59 -18.06 -20.20
C VAL A 90 17.32 -19.44 -20.80
N GLY A 91 17.52 -20.51 -20.04
CA GLY A 91 17.18 -21.87 -20.48
C GLY A 91 15.70 -21.97 -20.87
N PHE A 92 14.81 -21.37 -20.07
CA PHE A 92 13.40 -21.27 -20.39
C PHE A 92 13.14 -20.48 -21.67
N LEU A 93 13.67 -19.26 -21.83
CA LEU A 93 13.48 -18.45 -23.04
C LEU A 93 13.99 -19.14 -24.30
N ASN A 94 15.16 -19.79 -24.23
CA ASN A 94 15.72 -20.54 -25.33
C ASN A 94 14.85 -21.77 -25.66
N SER A 95 14.29 -22.48 -24.67
CA SER A 95 13.39 -23.61 -24.95
C SER A 95 12.11 -23.19 -25.68
N LEU A 96 11.69 -21.93 -25.56
CA LEU A 96 10.54 -21.42 -26.29
C LEU A 96 10.83 -21.24 -27.78
N THR A 97 12.08 -21.04 -28.20
CA THR A 97 12.42 -20.89 -29.63
C THR A 97 12.17 -22.16 -30.42
N ASP A 98 12.25 -23.33 -29.78
CA ASP A 98 11.95 -24.62 -30.40
C ASP A 98 10.45 -24.75 -30.74
N THR A 99 9.61 -23.92 -30.13
CA THR A 99 8.15 -23.93 -30.31
C THR A 99 7.63 -22.83 -31.26
N GLY A 100 8.52 -21.98 -31.77
CA GLY A 100 8.19 -20.90 -32.71
C GLY A 100 8.76 -19.54 -32.30
N VAL A 101 8.28 -18.47 -32.96
CA VAL A 101 8.71 -17.10 -32.69
C VAL A 101 8.24 -16.66 -31.29
N VAL A 102 9.19 -16.23 -30.46
CA VAL A 102 8.91 -15.73 -29.10
C VAL A 102 8.57 -14.25 -29.17
N ASP A 103 7.34 -13.90 -28.84
CA ASP A 103 6.91 -12.51 -28.62
C ASP A 103 7.49 -11.99 -27.29
N LEU A 104 8.61 -11.27 -27.39
CA LEU A 104 9.30 -10.69 -26.23
C LEU A 104 8.57 -9.48 -25.64
N ASP A 105 7.69 -8.81 -26.39
CA ASP A 105 6.84 -7.75 -25.85
C ASP A 105 5.80 -8.35 -24.89
N ALA A 106 5.15 -9.45 -25.28
CA ALA A 106 4.24 -10.18 -24.40
C ALA A 106 4.95 -10.74 -23.15
N VAL A 107 6.19 -11.22 -23.27
CA VAL A 107 7.01 -11.67 -22.14
C VAL A 107 7.32 -10.52 -21.19
N GLU A 108 7.71 -9.34 -21.70
CA GLU A 108 7.94 -8.16 -20.87
C GLU A 108 6.66 -7.74 -20.15
N SER A 109 5.53 -7.63 -20.85
CA SER A 109 4.23 -7.30 -20.25
C SER A 109 3.84 -8.28 -19.14
N PHE A 110 4.10 -9.58 -19.32
CA PHE A 110 3.87 -10.57 -18.27
C PHE A 110 4.68 -10.27 -17.00
N TRP A 111 5.98 -9.97 -17.14
CA TRP A 111 6.84 -9.67 -15.98
C TRP A 111 6.49 -8.34 -15.32
N ILE A 112 6.10 -7.33 -16.10
CA ILE A 112 5.57 -6.08 -15.56
C ILE A 112 4.31 -6.32 -14.74
N ALA A 113 3.38 -7.17 -15.21
CA ALA A 113 2.21 -7.57 -14.42
C ALA A 113 2.61 -8.27 -13.09
N ARG A 114 3.61 -9.16 -13.11
CA ARG A 114 4.14 -9.78 -11.88
C ARG A 114 4.79 -8.77 -10.93
N VAL A 115 5.42 -7.71 -11.45
CA VAL A 115 5.97 -6.63 -10.63
C VAL A 115 4.86 -5.83 -9.95
N HIS A 116 3.79 -5.50 -10.68
CA HIS A 116 2.60 -4.90 -10.09
C HIS A 116 2.04 -5.78 -8.96
N GLU A 117 1.88 -7.08 -9.21
CA GLU A 117 1.45 -8.04 -8.19
C GLU A 117 2.40 -8.11 -6.99
N PHE A 118 3.72 -8.09 -7.22
CA PHE A 118 4.70 -8.10 -6.13
C PHE A 118 4.59 -6.87 -5.23
N PHE A 119 4.39 -5.69 -5.83
CA PHE A 119 4.17 -4.46 -5.09
C PHE A 119 2.83 -4.44 -4.36
N ALA A 120 1.80 -5.02 -4.98
CA ALA A 120 0.49 -5.28 -4.41
C ALA A 120 0.52 -6.27 -3.23
N ALA A 121 1.43 -7.25 -3.22
CA ALA A 121 1.34 -8.44 -2.36
C ALA A 121 1.93 -8.32 -0.93
N LYS A 122 2.25 -7.13 -0.41
CA LYS A 122 2.63 -6.99 1.01
C LYS A 122 1.58 -6.19 1.80
N PRO A 123 0.54 -6.84 2.33
CA PRO A 123 -0.37 -6.18 3.24
C PRO A 123 0.36 -5.68 4.49
N PHE A 124 -0.18 -4.65 5.13
CA PHE A 124 0.13 -4.33 6.52
C PHE A 124 -0.23 -5.51 7.43
N LYS A 125 0.32 -5.57 8.63
CA LYS A 125 0.09 -6.71 9.53
C LYS A 125 -0.44 -6.25 10.87
N ILE A 126 -1.51 -6.88 11.33
CA ILE A 126 -1.95 -6.81 12.72
C ILE A 126 -1.53 -8.10 13.42
N ARG A 127 -0.97 -7.93 14.63
CA ARG A 127 -0.70 -9.00 15.57
C ARG A 127 -1.36 -8.63 16.89
N LEU A 128 -2.34 -9.42 17.30
CA LEU A 128 -2.91 -9.31 18.63
C LEU A 128 -1.99 -10.00 19.64
N ASP A 129 -1.56 -9.23 20.63
CA ASP A 129 -0.77 -9.68 21.76
C ASP A 129 -1.53 -9.24 23.01
N ALA A 130 -1.92 -10.20 23.86
CA ALA A 130 -2.70 -9.93 25.07
C ALA A 130 -1.97 -9.02 26.07
N SER A 131 -0.64 -8.88 25.97
CA SER A 131 0.16 -7.98 26.78
C SER A 131 0.16 -6.52 26.28
N ARG A 132 -0.36 -6.26 25.07
CA ARG A 132 -0.36 -4.94 24.43
C ARG A 132 -1.76 -4.35 24.36
N SER A 133 -1.83 -3.02 24.44
CA SER A 133 -3.10 -2.30 24.31
C SER A 133 -3.60 -2.30 22.87
N LEU A 134 -4.93 -2.22 22.66
CA LEU A 134 -5.51 -2.05 21.33
C LEU A 134 -5.03 -0.76 20.64
N ARG A 135 -4.78 0.31 21.40
CA ARG A 135 -4.17 1.54 20.88
C ARG A 135 -2.82 1.25 20.24
N THR A 136 -1.99 0.45 20.91
CA THR A 136 -0.69 0.01 20.39
C THR A 136 -0.83 -0.84 19.12
N VAL A 137 -1.87 -1.67 19.03
CA VAL A 137 -2.14 -2.48 17.84
C VAL A 137 -2.46 -1.58 16.63
N VAL A 138 -3.29 -0.55 16.81
CA VAL A 138 -3.59 0.44 15.76
C VAL A 138 -2.31 1.20 15.37
N ARG A 139 -1.53 1.65 16.37
CA ARG A 139 -0.24 2.33 16.14
C ARG A 139 0.71 1.52 15.28
N ASP A 140 0.83 0.22 15.51
CA ASP A 140 1.73 -0.64 14.74
C ASP A 140 1.37 -0.67 13.24
N VAL A 141 0.08 -0.57 12.89
CA VAL A 141 -0.35 -0.47 11.49
C VAL A 141 0.04 0.88 10.90
N LEU A 142 -0.20 1.96 11.64
CA LEU A 142 0.18 3.32 11.22
C LEU A 142 1.70 3.47 11.05
N LEU A 143 2.50 2.86 11.92
CA LEU A 143 3.96 2.83 11.79
C LEU A 143 4.42 2.06 10.55
N GLN A 144 3.75 0.96 10.20
CA GLN A 144 4.03 0.25 8.95
C GLN A 144 3.67 1.10 7.72
N ALA A 145 2.58 1.89 7.79
CA ALA A 145 2.21 2.84 6.75
C ALA A 145 3.22 3.98 6.64
N GLU A 146 3.70 4.53 7.76
CA GLU A 146 4.76 5.56 7.79
C GLU A 146 6.04 5.05 7.14
N GLU A 147 6.48 3.84 7.50
CA GLU A 147 7.68 3.24 6.92
C GLU A 147 7.52 2.98 5.42
N ARG A 148 6.33 2.55 4.98
CA ARG A 148 6.04 2.38 3.55
C ARG A 148 6.07 3.70 2.79
N GLN A 149 5.50 4.75 3.37
CA GLN A 149 5.45 6.09 2.80
C GLN A 149 6.85 6.69 2.62
N LYS A 150 7.75 6.53 3.60
CA LYS A 150 9.16 6.95 3.46
C LYS A 150 9.85 6.32 2.24
N ASN A 151 9.51 5.08 1.94
CA ASN A 151 10.06 4.32 0.82
C ASN A 151 9.29 4.51 -0.49
N THR A 152 8.19 5.27 -0.48
CA THR A 152 7.33 5.53 -1.65
C THR A 152 6.94 7.01 -1.73
N PRO A 153 7.88 7.90 -2.10
CA PRO A 153 7.62 9.33 -2.20
C PRO A 153 6.43 9.63 -3.14
N GLY A 154 5.57 10.57 -2.76
CA GLY A 154 4.38 10.96 -3.52
C GLY A 154 3.10 10.16 -3.19
N MET A 155 3.18 9.12 -2.35
CA MET A 155 2.02 8.38 -1.87
C MET A 155 1.78 8.64 -0.38
N TYR A 156 0.54 8.97 -0.01
CA TYR A 156 0.15 9.31 1.37
C TYR A 156 -0.47 8.11 2.10
N TYR A 157 0.29 7.02 2.24
CA TYR A 157 -0.19 5.77 2.85
C TYR A 157 -0.75 5.97 4.27
N VAL A 158 -0.13 6.82 5.08
CA VAL A 158 -0.59 7.01 6.47
C VAL A 158 -2.00 7.62 6.48
N GLY A 159 -2.22 8.64 5.65
CA GLY A 159 -3.54 9.28 5.51
C GLY A 159 -4.60 8.29 5.02
N GLY A 160 -4.29 7.52 3.98
CA GLY A 160 -5.22 6.51 3.46
C GLY A 160 -5.53 5.39 4.45
N VAL A 161 -4.52 4.88 5.17
CA VAL A 161 -4.76 3.88 6.22
C VAL A 161 -5.61 4.46 7.35
N MET A 162 -5.35 5.70 7.78
CA MET A 162 -6.17 6.36 8.81
C MET A 162 -7.63 6.51 8.37
N GLN A 163 -7.85 7.05 7.16
CA GLN A 163 -9.18 7.26 6.61
C GLN A 163 -9.95 5.94 6.54
N HIS A 164 -9.36 4.89 5.94
CA HIS A 164 -10.04 3.60 5.78
C HIS A 164 -10.25 2.86 7.10
N LEU A 165 -9.36 3.00 8.09
CA LEU A 165 -9.59 2.46 9.44
C LEU A 165 -10.75 3.17 10.15
N ILE A 166 -10.89 4.48 9.98
CA ILE A 166 -12.00 5.26 10.52
C ILE A 166 -13.31 4.88 9.81
N GLY A 167 -13.29 4.75 8.48
CA GLY A 167 -14.44 4.28 7.71
C GLY A 167 -14.89 2.89 8.16
N ALA A 168 -13.97 1.93 8.29
CA ALA A 168 -14.28 0.59 8.77
C ALA A 168 -14.85 0.59 10.19
N LYS A 169 -14.29 1.42 11.09
CA LYS A 169 -14.79 1.62 12.46
C LYS A 169 -16.23 2.14 12.45
N LEU A 170 -16.52 3.15 11.63
CA LEU A 170 -17.86 3.73 11.53
C LEU A 170 -18.86 2.72 10.96
N ASP A 171 -18.50 1.94 9.94
CA ASP A 171 -19.34 0.86 9.42
C ASP A 171 -19.60 -0.23 10.47
N CYS A 172 -18.61 -0.59 11.29
CA CYS A 172 -18.79 -1.56 12.38
C CYS A 172 -19.75 -1.04 13.46
N ALA A 173 -19.80 0.27 13.69
CA ALA A 173 -20.64 0.89 14.71
C ALA A 173 -22.06 1.20 14.21
N LEU A 174 -22.20 1.64 12.96
CA LEU A 174 -23.44 2.18 12.39
C LEU A 174 -24.12 1.21 11.40
N GLY A 175 -23.40 0.19 10.93
CA GLY A 175 -23.77 -0.64 9.80
C GLY A 175 -23.21 -0.09 8.49
N ALA A 176 -22.91 -0.99 7.54
CA ALA A 176 -22.41 -0.62 6.23
C ALA A 176 -23.47 0.13 5.39
N GLY A 177 -23.02 1.06 4.55
CA GLY A 177 -23.87 1.78 3.60
C GLY A 177 -24.58 3.02 4.18
N GLN A 178 -24.21 3.46 5.38
CA GLN A 178 -24.75 4.69 5.99
C GLN A 178 -24.08 5.96 5.48
N PHE A 179 -22.90 5.84 4.85
CA PHE A 179 -22.12 6.93 4.28
C PHE A 179 -21.21 6.37 3.16
N GLU A 180 -20.63 7.25 2.36
CA GLU A 180 -19.78 6.86 1.24
C GLU A 180 -18.30 6.71 1.65
N HIS A 181 -17.67 5.64 1.17
CA HIS A 181 -16.21 5.50 1.19
C HIS A 181 -15.62 6.06 -0.09
N ASN A 182 -14.49 6.74 0.02
CA ASN A 182 -13.84 7.41 -1.09
C ASN A 182 -12.35 7.04 -1.11
N SER A 183 -11.71 7.08 -2.29
CA SER A 183 -10.26 6.89 -2.36
C SER A 183 -9.54 7.98 -1.55
N PHE A 184 -8.44 7.62 -0.88
CA PHE A 184 -7.61 8.57 -0.13
C PHE A 184 -6.97 9.64 -1.01
N SER A 185 -6.93 9.40 -2.33
CA SER A 185 -6.43 10.36 -3.32
C SER A 185 -7.45 11.43 -3.69
N THR A 186 -8.73 11.24 -3.33
CA THR A 186 -9.82 12.14 -3.66
C THR A 186 -10.00 13.17 -2.54
N SER A 187 -9.58 14.42 -2.77
CA SER A 187 -9.78 15.50 -1.80
C SER A 187 -11.26 15.91 -1.73
N ASP A 188 -11.77 16.06 -0.52
CA ASP A 188 -13.07 16.67 -0.22
C ASP A 188 -13.19 18.13 -0.71
N ALA A 189 -12.12 18.94 -0.62
CA ALA A 189 -12.12 20.31 -1.16
C ALA A 189 -12.36 20.36 -2.69
N GLN A 190 -11.83 19.38 -3.42
CA GLN A 190 -12.00 19.29 -4.87
C GLN A 190 -13.37 18.74 -5.28
N THR A 191 -14.07 18.08 -4.36
CA THR A 191 -15.34 17.39 -4.62
C THR A 191 -16.54 18.08 -3.97
N GLY A 192 -16.33 19.20 -3.26
CA GLY A 192 -17.38 19.95 -2.56
C GLY A 192 -17.96 19.20 -1.35
N ARG A 193 -17.25 18.19 -0.83
CA ARG A 193 -17.70 17.40 0.32
C ARG A 193 -17.44 18.17 1.62
N ALA A 194 -18.38 18.05 2.56
CA ALA A 194 -18.27 18.64 3.90
C ALA A 194 -17.11 18.05 4.71
N GLY A 195 -16.68 16.81 4.43
CA GLY A 195 -15.51 16.18 5.04
C GLY A 195 -15.17 14.85 4.38
N ASP A 196 -14.23 14.11 4.96
CA ASP A 196 -13.89 12.75 4.53
C ASP A 196 -15.06 11.79 4.75
N PHE A 197 -15.80 12.01 5.85
CA PHE A 197 -17.08 11.35 6.13
C PHE A 197 -18.12 12.38 6.55
N PHE A 198 -19.37 12.13 6.18
CA PHE A 198 -20.52 12.93 6.62
C PHE A 198 -21.61 11.99 7.14
N VAL A 199 -21.92 12.08 8.43
CA VAL A 199 -22.84 11.16 9.13
C VAL A 199 -23.82 11.97 9.96
N GLY A 200 -25.11 11.91 9.62
CA GLY A 200 -26.11 12.77 10.25
C GLY A 200 -25.83 14.24 9.95
N ASP A 201 -25.52 15.03 10.97
CA ASP A 201 -25.06 16.42 10.89
C ASP A 201 -23.56 16.59 11.15
N VAL A 202 -22.80 15.49 11.28
CA VAL A 202 -21.38 15.50 11.65
C VAL A 202 -20.49 15.38 10.41
N ALA A 203 -19.60 16.36 10.22
CA ALA A 203 -18.56 16.35 9.20
C ALA A 203 -17.22 15.94 9.81
N ILE A 204 -16.70 14.77 9.43
CA ILE A 204 -15.45 14.22 9.97
C ILE A 204 -14.32 14.49 8.98
N HIS A 205 -13.28 15.18 9.45
CA HIS A 205 -12.04 15.40 8.72
C HIS A 205 -10.92 14.52 9.28
N VAL A 206 -10.19 13.84 8.41
CA VAL A 206 -9.07 12.96 8.76
C VAL A 206 -7.79 13.55 8.21
N THR A 207 -6.82 13.83 9.08
CA THR A 207 -5.52 14.36 8.63
C THR A 207 -4.37 13.89 9.51
N THR A 208 -3.25 13.54 8.88
CA THR A 208 -2.02 13.21 9.60
C THR A 208 -1.34 14.42 10.23
N SER A 209 -1.61 15.62 9.68
CA SER A 209 -0.98 16.88 10.07
C SER A 209 -1.98 18.01 9.81
N PRO A 210 -2.67 18.50 10.85
CA PRO A 210 -3.64 19.56 10.70
C PRO A 210 -2.93 20.87 10.32
N GLY A 211 -3.62 21.69 9.53
CA GLY A 211 -3.17 23.00 9.09
C GLY A 211 -4.36 23.95 8.95
N GLU A 212 -4.12 25.23 8.72
CA GLU A 212 -5.19 26.25 8.68
C GLU A 212 -6.32 25.90 7.71
N ALA A 213 -6.01 25.30 6.56
CA ALA A 213 -7.01 24.93 5.56
C ALA A 213 -8.10 23.97 6.09
N VAL A 214 -7.75 22.98 6.93
CA VAL A 214 -8.78 22.08 7.48
C VAL A 214 -9.60 22.77 8.55
N ILE A 215 -9.00 23.71 9.29
CA ILE A 215 -9.70 24.51 10.31
C ILE A 215 -10.67 25.50 9.67
N GLU A 216 -10.29 26.10 8.54
CA GLU A 216 -11.21 26.94 7.75
C GLU A 216 -12.43 26.15 7.30
N ARG A 217 -12.23 24.93 6.80
CA ARG A 217 -13.38 24.08 6.44
C ARG A 217 -14.24 23.67 7.63
N CYS A 218 -13.64 23.43 8.79
CA CYS A 218 -14.43 23.25 10.00
C CYS A 218 -15.29 24.48 10.28
N ARG A 219 -14.79 25.69 10.04
CA ARG A 219 -15.57 26.93 10.17
C ARG A 219 -16.68 27.01 9.11
N ASP A 220 -16.41 26.66 7.87
CA ASP A 220 -17.42 26.62 6.80
C ASP A 220 -18.55 25.65 7.17
N ASN A 221 -18.21 24.44 7.61
CA ASN A 221 -19.17 23.45 8.12
C ASN A 221 -20.01 23.99 9.28
N LEU A 222 -19.40 24.72 10.23
CA LEU A 222 -20.14 25.36 11.32
C LEU A 222 -21.12 26.44 10.82
N ASN A 223 -20.77 27.17 9.77
CA ASN A 223 -21.65 28.17 9.15
C ASN A 223 -22.82 27.51 8.41
N ASP A 224 -22.57 26.33 7.84
CA ASP A 224 -23.58 25.51 7.17
C ASP A 224 -24.45 24.70 8.15
N GLY A 225 -24.18 24.80 9.47
CA GLY A 225 -24.97 24.16 10.53
C GLY A 225 -24.54 22.73 10.86
N PHE A 226 -23.39 22.28 10.36
CA PHE A 226 -22.82 20.97 10.67
C PHE A 226 -21.93 21.01 11.91
N ARG A 227 -21.62 19.82 12.44
CA ARG A 227 -20.70 19.61 13.58
C ARG A 227 -19.37 19.04 13.09
N PRO A 228 -18.28 19.83 13.05
CA PRO A 228 -16.99 19.32 12.62
C PRO A 228 -16.33 18.46 13.70
N VAL A 229 -15.79 17.32 13.27
CA VAL A 229 -14.91 16.48 14.08
C VAL A 229 -13.60 16.31 13.33
N LEU A 230 -12.49 16.67 13.95
CA LEU A 230 -11.16 16.51 13.38
C LEU A 230 -10.45 15.32 14.02
N VAL A 231 -10.08 14.32 13.22
CA VAL A 231 -9.34 13.15 13.68
C VAL A 231 -7.91 13.22 13.15
N THR A 232 -6.93 13.17 14.06
CA THR A 232 -5.52 13.36 13.70
C THR A 232 -4.56 12.46 14.49
N MET A 233 -3.28 12.47 14.12
CA MET A 233 -2.22 11.76 14.84
C MET A 233 -2.01 12.39 16.23
N GLN A 234 -1.42 11.64 17.18
CA GLN A 234 -1.11 12.17 18.52
C GLN A 234 -0.32 13.49 18.48
N ARG A 235 0.66 13.62 17.57
CA ARG A 235 1.44 14.86 17.37
C ARG A 235 0.62 16.03 16.80
N GLY A 236 -0.49 15.73 16.13
CA GLY A 236 -1.37 16.70 15.51
C GLY A 236 -2.40 17.31 16.45
N LEU A 237 -2.71 16.66 17.59
CA LEU A 237 -3.72 17.14 18.55
C LEU A 237 -3.47 18.58 18.99
N THR A 238 -2.32 18.84 19.61
CA THR A 238 -1.98 20.18 20.14
C THR A 238 -1.90 21.22 19.03
N VAL A 239 -1.51 20.82 17.82
CA VAL A 239 -1.47 21.72 16.66
C VAL A 239 -2.89 22.08 16.22
N ALA A 240 -3.80 21.10 16.13
CA ALA A 240 -5.20 21.33 15.79
C ALA A 240 -5.90 22.21 16.83
N GLU A 241 -5.71 21.95 18.11
CA GLU A 241 -6.27 22.76 19.21
C GLU A 241 -5.80 24.21 19.11
N ALA A 242 -4.49 24.44 18.98
CA ALA A 242 -3.94 25.80 18.86
C ALA A 242 -4.45 26.53 17.60
N LEU A 243 -4.56 25.83 16.46
CA LEU A 243 -5.12 26.42 15.25
C LEU A 243 -6.61 26.74 15.40
N ALA A 244 -7.38 25.88 16.05
CA ALA A 244 -8.79 26.09 16.33
C ALA A 244 -9.02 27.26 17.30
N ASP A 245 -8.15 27.41 18.31
CA ASP A 245 -8.15 28.55 19.24
C ASP A 245 -7.90 29.86 18.51
N ASN A 246 -6.85 29.90 17.67
CA ASN A 246 -6.54 31.07 16.84
C ASN A 246 -7.68 31.42 15.87
N ALA A 247 -8.39 30.39 15.40
CA ALA A 247 -9.55 30.52 14.53
C ALA A 247 -10.84 30.90 15.26
N GLY A 248 -10.86 30.91 16.60
CA GLY A 248 -12.03 31.21 17.42
C GLY A 248 -13.13 30.15 17.37
N ILE A 249 -12.78 28.88 17.12
CA ILE A 249 -13.73 27.76 17.00
C ILE A 249 -13.40 26.55 17.88
N ALA A 250 -12.40 26.66 18.77
CA ALA A 250 -11.92 25.53 19.58
C ALA A 250 -13.00 24.89 20.47
N ASP A 251 -13.94 25.68 21.00
CA ASP A 251 -15.07 25.22 21.81
C ASP A 251 -16.26 24.71 20.96
N ARG A 252 -16.12 24.76 19.64
CA ARG A 252 -17.19 24.41 18.68
C ARG A 252 -16.88 23.20 17.81
N ILE A 253 -15.66 22.66 17.89
CA ILE A 253 -15.23 21.48 17.15
C ILE A 253 -14.65 20.46 18.11
N ASP A 254 -14.79 19.17 17.80
CA ASP A 254 -14.09 18.11 18.53
C ASP A 254 -12.79 17.73 17.81
N VAL A 255 -11.73 17.47 18.58
CA VAL A 255 -10.45 16.97 18.05
C VAL A 255 -10.11 15.64 18.73
N PHE A 256 -9.92 14.58 17.95
CA PHE A 256 -9.61 13.25 18.45
C PHE A 256 -8.27 12.70 17.92
N GLU A 257 -7.58 11.94 18.78
CA GLU A 257 -6.41 11.16 18.41
C GLU A 257 -6.84 9.85 17.76
N VAL A 258 -6.36 9.56 16.55
CA VAL A 258 -6.82 8.44 15.73
C VAL A 258 -6.70 7.08 16.41
N GLU A 259 -5.60 6.80 17.12
CA GLU A 259 -5.39 5.51 17.76
C GLU A 259 -6.38 5.31 18.93
N GLN A 260 -6.61 6.35 19.73
CA GLN A 260 -7.61 6.32 20.81
C GLN A 260 -9.04 6.22 20.26
N PHE A 261 -9.35 7.01 19.23
CA PHE A 261 -10.65 7.04 18.58
C PHE A 261 -11.05 5.64 18.13
N ILE A 262 -10.15 4.92 17.45
CA ILE A 262 -10.39 3.54 17.00
C ILE A 262 -10.40 2.55 18.19
N ALA A 263 -9.42 2.64 19.09
CA ALA A 263 -9.28 1.68 20.18
C ALA A 263 -10.51 1.65 21.12
N LEU A 264 -11.14 2.80 21.37
CA LEU A 264 -12.32 2.88 22.23
C LEU A 264 -13.49 2.05 21.66
N ASN A 265 -13.82 2.21 20.37
CA ASN A 265 -14.88 1.39 19.76
C ASN A 265 -14.54 -0.09 19.73
N LEU A 266 -13.27 -0.46 19.55
CA LEU A 266 -12.86 -1.87 19.62
C LEU A 266 -13.09 -2.48 21.01
N TYR A 267 -12.90 -1.69 22.09
CA TYR A 267 -13.28 -2.13 23.44
C TYR A 267 -14.79 -2.28 23.60
N GLU A 268 -15.58 -1.33 23.10
CA GLU A 268 -17.04 -1.33 23.19
C GLU A 268 -17.66 -2.50 22.40
N LEU A 269 -17.28 -2.65 21.12
CA LEU A 269 -17.69 -3.77 20.25
C LEU A 269 -17.25 -5.10 20.84
N GLY A 270 -16.05 -5.14 21.44
CA GLY A 270 -15.53 -6.30 22.13
C GLY A 270 -16.09 -6.53 23.54
N LYS A 271 -17.03 -5.70 24.00
CA LYS A 271 -17.65 -5.75 25.34
C LYS A 271 -16.61 -5.82 26.47
N PHE A 272 -15.48 -5.17 26.28
CA PHE A 272 -14.32 -5.18 27.18
C PHE A 272 -13.76 -6.58 27.52
N ALA A 273 -14.16 -7.63 26.79
CA ALA A 273 -13.72 -9.00 26.99
C ALA A 273 -12.56 -9.36 26.05
N ALA A 274 -11.67 -10.26 26.47
CA ALA A 274 -10.51 -10.66 25.66
C ALA A 274 -10.93 -11.26 24.31
N GLU A 275 -11.88 -12.22 24.35
CA GLU A 275 -12.39 -12.84 23.12
C GLU A 275 -13.16 -11.83 22.27
N GLY A 276 -13.98 -10.97 22.90
CA GLY A 276 -14.71 -9.93 22.18
C GLY A 276 -13.77 -8.95 21.48
N ARG A 277 -12.65 -8.56 22.09
CA ARG A 277 -11.63 -7.71 21.42
C ARG A 277 -11.01 -8.39 20.21
N ARG A 278 -10.79 -9.72 20.27
CA ARG A 278 -10.27 -10.49 19.13
C ARG A 278 -11.25 -10.45 17.95
N VAL A 279 -12.53 -10.68 18.23
CA VAL A 279 -13.61 -10.60 17.23
C VAL A 279 -13.72 -9.18 16.66
N ALA A 280 -13.79 -8.15 17.51
CA ALA A 280 -13.91 -6.77 17.06
C ALA A 280 -12.75 -6.32 16.14
N VAL A 281 -11.52 -6.76 16.43
CA VAL A 281 -10.36 -6.48 15.57
C VAL A 281 -10.44 -7.26 14.25
N ALA A 282 -10.91 -8.51 14.27
CA ALA A 282 -11.12 -9.28 13.05
C ALA A 282 -12.15 -8.60 12.14
N ASP A 283 -13.28 -8.19 12.71
CA ASP A 283 -14.37 -7.52 11.98
C ASP A 283 -13.91 -6.18 11.40
N LEU A 284 -13.18 -5.37 12.18
CA LEU A 284 -12.58 -4.12 11.70
C LEU A 284 -11.65 -4.37 10.51
N VAL A 285 -10.77 -5.37 10.58
CA VAL A 285 -9.82 -5.69 9.50
C VAL A 285 -10.54 -6.18 8.26
N ASN A 286 -11.54 -7.06 8.41
CA ASN A 286 -12.32 -7.56 7.29
C ASN A 286 -13.01 -6.40 6.58
N ARG A 287 -13.70 -5.52 7.34
CA ARG A 287 -14.39 -4.39 6.76
C ARG A 287 -13.45 -3.37 6.12
N TYR A 288 -12.30 -3.10 6.76
CA TYR A 288 -11.24 -2.28 6.18
C TYR A 288 -10.77 -2.83 4.84
N ASN A 289 -10.55 -4.14 4.74
CA ASN A 289 -10.08 -4.75 3.50
C ASN A 289 -11.13 -4.71 2.39
N GLU A 290 -12.41 -4.89 2.72
CA GLU A 290 -13.52 -4.70 1.77
C GLU A 290 -13.55 -3.27 1.24
N ILE A 291 -13.46 -2.25 2.11
CA ILE A 291 -13.40 -0.85 1.69
C ILE A 291 -12.21 -0.61 0.75
N VAL A 292 -11.02 -1.09 1.11
CA VAL A 292 -9.82 -0.97 0.26
C VAL A 292 -10.00 -1.65 -1.09
N GLU A 293 -10.69 -2.79 -1.16
CA GLU A 293 -11.00 -3.46 -2.42
C GLU A 293 -11.98 -2.67 -3.29
N ASP A 294 -12.95 -2.01 -2.66
CA ASP A 294 -14.00 -1.26 -3.35
C ASP A 294 -13.50 0.08 -3.90
N VAL A 295 -12.65 0.80 -3.15
CA VAL A 295 -12.29 2.19 -3.45
C VAL A 295 -10.82 2.44 -3.78
N GLU A 296 -9.93 1.47 -3.57
CA GLU A 296 -8.50 1.61 -3.89
C GLU A 296 -8.02 0.65 -4.97
N THR A 297 -7.00 1.10 -5.71
CA THR A 297 -6.34 0.27 -6.74
C THR A 297 -5.07 -0.40 -6.24
N ASP A 298 -4.55 -0.02 -5.06
CA ASP A 298 -3.34 -0.59 -4.46
C ASP A 298 -3.70 -1.61 -3.36
N PRO A 299 -3.73 -2.91 -3.67
CA PRO A 299 -4.05 -3.95 -2.69
C PRO A 299 -2.96 -4.13 -1.63
N SER A 300 -1.81 -3.46 -1.76
CA SER A 300 -0.81 -3.43 -0.68
C SER A 300 -1.34 -2.71 0.56
N MET A 301 -2.36 -1.86 0.42
CA MET A 301 -3.01 -1.18 1.52
C MET A 301 -3.78 -2.11 2.45
N LYS A 302 -4.07 -3.35 2.05
CA LYS A 302 -4.77 -4.33 2.87
C LYS A 302 -4.02 -4.65 4.17
N ILE A 303 -4.76 -5.15 5.15
CA ILE A 303 -4.24 -5.61 6.43
C ILE A 303 -4.41 -7.14 6.51
N ASP A 304 -3.32 -7.84 6.76
CA ASP A 304 -3.29 -9.26 7.12
C ASP A 304 -3.41 -9.37 8.65
N PHE A 305 -4.46 -10.05 9.10
CA PHE A 305 -4.68 -10.33 10.51
C PHE A 305 -4.37 -11.80 10.78
N LYS A 306 -3.22 -12.05 11.41
CA LYS A 306 -2.84 -13.40 11.84
C LYS A 306 -3.29 -13.64 13.27
N GLN A 307 -4.15 -14.65 13.37
CA GLN A 307 -4.78 -15.17 14.57
C GLN A 307 -3.81 -15.85 15.54
#